data_AF-A0A1V6MK28-F1
#
_entry.id   AF-A0A1V6MK28-F1
#
_cell.length_a   1.000
_cell.length_b   1.000
_cell.length_c   1.000
_cell.angle_alpha   90.00
_cell.angle_beta   90.00
_cell.angle_gamma   90.00
#
_symmetry.space_group_name_H-M   'P 1'
#
loop_
_entity.id
_entity.type
_entity.pdbx_description
1 polymer ?
#
loop_
_entity_poly.entity_id
_entity_poly.type
_entity_poly.pdbx_seq_one_letter_code
_entity_poly.pdbx_strand_id
1 'polypeptide(L)'
;MTHLRACAQATVLLPNGETWPTYGTLPWLRLDPQDPRVYVATLEAAEQHRMDEERRHADARAQALATRQAAADQRAARHHTMRTREPHALTATPDWPPIQIPGSPGEYLTYQGNE
;
A
#
# COMPACT_ATOMS: atom_id res chain seq x y z
N MET A 1 1.63 1.17 32.41
CA MET A 1 0.60 0.74 33.39
C MET A 1 -0.39 1.84 33.80
N THR A 2 -0.36 3.04 33.19
CA THR A 2 -1.23 4.18 33.55
C THR A 2 -2.58 4.18 32.83
N HIS A 3 -2.64 3.75 31.57
CA HIS A 3 -3.86 3.74 30.76
C HIS A 3 -4.99 2.85 31.34
N LEU A 4 -4.70 1.58 31.66
CA LEU A 4 -5.69 0.66 32.24
C LEU A 4 -6.28 1.17 33.57
N ARG A 5 -5.52 1.95 34.33
CA ARG A 5 -5.97 2.55 35.59
C ARG A 5 -6.90 3.74 35.35
N ALA A 6 -6.58 4.59 34.36
CA ALA A 6 -7.45 5.69 33.95
C ALA A 6 -8.78 5.18 33.36
N CYS A 7 -8.76 4.16 32.51
CA CYS A 7 -9.99 3.55 31.98
C CYS A 7 -10.85 2.92 33.08
N ALA A 8 -10.24 2.20 34.04
CA ALA A 8 -10.97 1.67 35.19
C ALA A 8 -11.58 2.79 36.06
N GLN A 9 -10.88 3.92 36.20
CA GLN A 9 -11.40 5.11 36.88
C GLN A 9 -12.57 5.75 36.12
N ALA A 10 -12.52 5.76 34.78
CA ALA A 10 -13.57 6.29 33.91
C ALA A 10 -14.89 5.54 34.12
N THR A 11 -14.83 4.20 34.17
CA THR A 11 -16.00 3.34 34.41
C THR A 11 -16.64 3.60 35.78
N VAL A 12 -15.85 3.98 36.78
CA VAL A 12 -16.36 4.36 38.12
C VAL A 12 -16.97 5.77 38.13
N LEU A 13 -16.45 6.67 37.28
CA LEU A 13 -16.81 8.09 37.23
C LEU A 13 -17.96 8.42 36.27
N LEU A 14 -18.26 7.53 35.32
CA LEU A 14 -19.42 7.57 34.43
C LEU A 14 -20.39 6.42 34.76
N PRO A 15 -21.13 6.51 35.89
CA PRO A 15 -22.15 5.53 36.18
C PRO A 15 -23.25 5.65 35.11
N ASN A 16 -23.70 4.52 34.56
CA ASN A 16 -24.82 4.35 33.60
C ASN A 16 -24.47 4.24 32.10
N GLY A 17 -23.21 4.04 31.73
CA GLY A 17 -22.85 3.79 30.33
C GLY A 17 -22.95 5.02 29.43
N GLU A 18 -22.91 6.22 30.02
CA GLU A 18 -22.66 7.45 29.27
C GLU A 18 -21.29 7.36 28.60
N THR A 19 -21.27 7.60 27.30
CA THR A 19 -20.05 7.79 26.53
C THR A 19 -19.72 9.27 26.45
N TRP A 20 -18.43 9.59 26.54
CA TRP A 20 -17.96 10.95 26.33
C TRP A 20 -18.32 11.44 24.91
N PRO A 21 -18.57 12.75 24.72
CA PRO A 21 -18.64 13.30 23.38
C PRO A 21 -17.33 13.03 22.64
N THR A 22 -17.37 13.01 21.31
CA THR A 22 -16.16 12.77 20.51
C THR A 22 -15.13 13.87 20.78
N TYR A 23 -13.88 13.48 21.04
CA TYR A 23 -12.76 14.40 21.27
C TYR A 23 -12.64 15.44 20.14
N GLY A 24 -12.43 16.71 20.50
CA GLY A 24 -12.29 17.81 19.55
C GLY A 24 -13.60 18.38 18.98
N THR A 25 -14.76 17.82 19.34
CA THR A 25 -16.06 18.39 18.95
C THR A 25 -16.48 19.55 19.85
N LEU A 26 -17.47 20.36 19.41
CA LEU A 26 -17.98 21.47 20.22
C LEU A 26 -18.54 21.03 21.59
N PRO A 27 -19.29 19.90 21.72
CA PRO A 27 -19.68 19.36 23.02
C PRO A 27 -18.49 19.02 23.92
N TRP A 28 -17.40 18.49 23.36
CA TRP A 28 -16.16 18.22 24.12
C TRP A 28 -15.53 19.50 24.67
N LEU A 29 -15.43 20.54 23.84
CA LEU A 29 -14.84 21.83 24.23
C LEU A 29 -15.65 22.58 25.30
N ARG A 30 -16.91 22.19 25.51
CA ARG A 30 -17.81 22.75 26.53
C ARG A 30 -17.75 22.02 27.86
N LEU A 31 -17.01 20.91 27.96
CA LEU A 31 -16.82 20.20 29.21
C LEU A 31 -16.07 21.09 30.22
N ASP A 32 -16.41 20.96 31.50
CA ASP A 32 -15.75 21.72 32.56
C ASP A 32 -14.31 21.20 32.77
N PRO A 33 -13.27 22.00 32.52
CA PRO A 33 -11.89 21.56 32.69
C PRO A 33 -11.51 21.27 34.16
N GLN A 34 -12.30 21.73 35.13
CA GLN A 34 -12.08 21.43 36.55
C GLN A 34 -12.73 20.10 36.97
N ASP A 35 -13.58 19.51 36.13
CA ASP A 35 -14.14 18.19 36.40
C ASP A 35 -13.05 17.12 36.21
N PRO A 36 -12.65 16.39 37.28
CA PRO A 36 -11.60 15.37 37.19
C PRO A 36 -11.94 14.24 36.21
N ARG A 37 -13.22 14.07 35.86
CA ARG A 37 -13.68 13.10 34.87
C ARG A 37 -13.25 13.49 33.45
N VAL A 38 -13.13 14.78 33.17
CA VAL A 38 -12.67 15.31 31.87
C VAL A 38 -11.18 15.04 31.67
N TYR A 39 -10.38 15.04 32.74
CA TYR A 39 -8.98 14.60 32.68
C TYR A 39 -8.87 13.13 32.25
N VAL A 40 -9.69 12.26 32.83
CA VAL A 40 -9.74 10.84 32.46
C VAL A 40 -10.19 10.67 31.00
N ALA A 41 -11.24 11.39 30.58
CA ALA A 41 -11.70 11.39 29.20
C ALA A 41 -10.58 11.81 28.23
N THR A 42 -9.79 12.81 28.59
CA THR A 42 -8.69 13.31 27.77
C THR A 42 -7.60 12.26 27.59
N LEU A 43 -7.26 11.51 28.65
CA LEU A 43 -6.31 10.40 28.56
C LEU A 43 -6.83 9.26 27.67
N GLU A 44 -8.12 8.94 27.78
CA GLU A 44 -8.75 7.93 26.92
C GLU A 44 -8.72 8.35 25.45
N ALA A 45 -9.09 9.60 25.15
CA ALA A 45 -9.05 10.15 23.80
C ALA A 45 -7.62 10.17 23.22
N ALA A 46 -6.61 10.51 24.03
CA ALA A 46 -5.22 10.48 23.62
C ALA A 46 -4.74 9.07 23.28
N GLU A 47 -5.15 8.05 24.05
CA GLU A 47 -4.82 6.67 23.73
C GLU A 47 -5.55 6.18 22.48
N GLN A 48 -6.83 6.49 22.33
CA GLN A 48 -7.58 6.16 21.12
C GLN A 48 -6.90 6.74 19.87
N HIS A 49 -6.40 7.98 19.98
CA HIS A 49 -5.62 8.61 18.92
C HIS A 49 -4.32 7.85 18.63
N ARG A 50 -3.52 7.52 19.65
CA ARG A 50 -2.29 6.73 19.52
C ARG A 50 -2.56 5.38 18.83
N MET A 51 -3.62 4.68 19.21
CA MET A 51 -4.02 3.41 18.61
C MET A 51 -4.47 3.56 17.15
N ASP A 52 -5.16 4.65 16.81
CA ASP A 52 -5.60 4.92 15.43
C ASP A 52 -4.40 5.25 14.53
N GLU A 53 -3.41 5.99 15.03
CA GLU A 53 -2.14 6.21 14.31
C GLU A 53 -1.40 4.89 14.05
N GLU A 54 -1.28 4.03 15.05
CA GLU A 54 -0.70 2.69 14.89
C GLU A 54 -1.44 1.86 13.85
N ARG A 55 -2.77 1.90 13.87
CA ARG A 55 -3.62 1.20 12.90
C ARG A 55 -3.37 1.72 11.49
N ARG A 56 -3.38 3.03 11.27
CA ARG A 56 -3.09 3.63 9.95
C ARG A 56 -1.71 3.23 9.43
N HIS A 57 -0.70 3.19 10.30
CA HIS A 57 0.64 2.73 9.92
C HIS A 57 0.67 1.24 9.57
N ALA A 58 -0.04 0.40 10.31
CA ALA A 58 -0.17 -1.02 10.01
C ALA A 58 -0.87 -1.26 8.67
N ASP A 59 -1.98 -0.55 8.42
CA ASP A 59 -2.75 -0.63 7.18
C ASP A 59 -1.92 -0.19 5.97
N ALA A 60 -1.19 0.92 6.09
CA ALA A 60 -0.29 1.40 5.04
C ALA A 60 0.81 0.37 4.71
N ARG A 61 1.38 -0.28 5.73
CA ARG A 61 2.38 -1.36 5.54
C ARG A 61 1.76 -2.57 4.85
N ALA A 62 0.59 -3.00 5.28
CA ALA A 62 -0.13 -4.12 4.67
C ALA A 62 -0.45 -3.85 3.20
N GLN A 63 -0.94 -2.64 2.89
CA GLN A 63 -1.24 -2.23 1.52
C GLN A 63 0.03 -2.20 0.65
N ALA A 64 1.14 -1.65 1.15
CA ALA A 64 2.41 -1.64 0.42
C ALA A 64 2.94 -3.05 0.12
N LEU A 65 2.80 -3.99 1.06
CA LEU A 65 3.16 -5.39 0.84
C LEU A 65 2.28 -6.04 -0.21
N ALA A 66 0.96 -5.84 -0.14
CA ALA A 66 0.02 -6.38 -1.12
C ALA A 66 0.31 -5.85 -2.53
N THR A 67 0.58 -4.55 -2.69
CA THR A 67 0.94 -3.95 -3.98
C THR A 67 2.25 -4.54 -4.52
N ARG A 68 3.26 -4.72 -3.68
CA ARG A 68 4.54 -5.33 -4.09
C ARG A 68 4.34 -6.78 -4.55
N GLN A 69 3.54 -7.56 -3.83
CA GLN A 69 3.25 -8.94 -4.19
C GLN A 69 2.52 -9.01 -5.53
N ALA A 70 1.45 -8.23 -5.70
CA ALA A 70 0.70 -8.17 -6.95
C ALA A 70 1.59 -7.79 -8.15
N ALA A 71 2.51 -6.83 -7.97
CA ALA A 71 3.46 -6.44 -9.01
C ALA A 71 4.51 -7.54 -9.30
N ALA A 72 4.91 -8.33 -8.31
CA ALA A 72 5.76 -9.50 -8.51
C ALA A 72 5.03 -10.59 -9.30
N ASP A 73 3.79 -10.89 -8.92
CA ASP A 73 2.94 -11.89 -9.58
C ASP A 73 2.68 -11.50 -11.04
N GLN A 74 2.38 -10.23 -11.31
CA GLN A 74 2.24 -9.73 -12.68
C GLN A 74 3.53 -9.85 -13.50
N ARG A 75 4.70 -9.62 -12.90
CA ARG A 75 5.99 -9.78 -13.60
C ARG A 75 6.28 -11.24 -13.91
N ALA A 76 6.03 -12.16 -12.98
CA ALA A 76 6.12 -13.60 -13.22
C ALA A 76 5.13 -14.02 -14.33
N ALA A 77 3.91 -13.48 -14.29
CA ALA A 77 2.89 -13.69 -15.32
C ALA A 77 3.22 -13.05 -16.69
N ARG A 78 4.16 -12.11 -16.77
CA ARG A 78 4.67 -11.64 -18.08
C ARG A 78 5.84 -12.46 -18.57
N HIS A 79 6.69 -12.91 -17.66
CA HIS A 79 7.88 -13.69 -18.03
C HIS A 79 7.52 -15.01 -18.73
N HIS A 80 6.44 -15.69 -18.32
CA HIS A 80 5.99 -16.91 -19.00
C HIS A 80 5.36 -16.65 -20.39
N THR A 81 4.75 -15.48 -20.64
CA THR A 81 4.15 -15.12 -21.93
C THR A 81 5.12 -14.44 -22.89
N MET A 82 6.22 -13.88 -22.41
CA MET A 82 7.28 -13.31 -23.28
C MET A 82 7.92 -14.36 -24.21
N ARG A 83 7.88 -15.64 -23.84
CA ARG A 83 8.41 -16.75 -24.64
C ARG A 83 7.44 -17.30 -25.68
N THR A 84 6.19 -16.83 -25.72
CA THR A 84 5.18 -17.35 -26.66
C THR A 84 5.08 -16.54 -27.96
N ARG A 85 5.76 -15.40 -28.06
CA ARG A 85 5.82 -14.66 -29.33
C ARG A 85 6.82 -15.35 -30.24
N GLU A 86 6.36 -15.77 -31.42
CA GLU A 86 7.27 -16.30 -32.44
C GLU A 86 8.37 -15.28 -32.74
N PRO A 87 9.63 -15.73 -32.93
CA PRO A 87 10.72 -14.87 -33.34
C PRO A 87 10.30 -14.05 -34.57
N HIS A 88 10.59 -12.75 -34.55
CA HIS A 88 10.28 -11.90 -35.70
C HIS A 88 11.10 -12.35 -36.91
N ALA A 89 10.43 -12.74 -37.99
CA ALA A 89 11.08 -13.02 -39.25
C ALA A 89 11.68 -11.73 -39.81
N LEU A 90 13.02 -11.66 -39.86
CA LEU A 90 13.73 -10.54 -40.45
C LEU A 90 13.57 -10.57 -41.98
N THR A 91 13.24 -9.43 -42.58
CA THR A 91 13.17 -9.27 -44.04
C THR A 91 14.22 -8.25 -44.47
N ALA A 92 15.11 -8.63 -45.38
CA ALA A 92 16.05 -7.69 -45.97
C ALA A 92 15.29 -6.69 -46.85
N THR A 93 15.63 -5.41 -46.71
CA THR A 93 15.12 -4.38 -47.61
C THR A 93 15.83 -4.50 -48.97
N PRO A 94 15.13 -4.31 -50.11
CA PRO A 94 15.77 -4.28 -51.42
C PRO A 94 16.92 -3.29 -51.46
N ASP A 95 17.98 -3.62 -52.20
CA ASP A 95 19.18 -2.80 -52.43
C ASP A 95 20.03 -2.49 -51.19
N TRP A 96 19.73 -3.10 -50.04
CA TRP A 96 20.58 -3.00 -48.85
C TRP A 96 21.75 -3.99 -48.88
N PRO A 97 22.91 -3.63 -48.32
CA PRO A 97 24.02 -4.56 -48.16
C PRO A 97 23.65 -5.71 -47.19
N PRO A 98 24.31 -6.88 -47.27
CA PRO A 98 24.05 -8.00 -46.37
C PRO A 98 24.15 -7.61 -44.90
N ILE A 99 23.10 -7.90 -44.12
CA ILE A 99 23.02 -7.54 -42.69
C ILE A 99 23.34 -8.76 -41.84
N GLN A 100 24.35 -8.68 -40.98
CA GLN A 100 24.70 -9.78 -40.08
C GLN A 100 23.58 -10.05 -39.06
N ILE A 101 23.18 -11.32 -38.91
CA ILE A 101 22.10 -11.71 -37.99
C ILE A 101 22.64 -11.76 -36.54
N PRO A 102 22.07 -10.98 -35.59
CA PRO A 102 22.50 -11.04 -34.20
C PRO A 102 22.30 -12.44 -33.60
N GLY A 103 23.38 -13.04 -33.09
CA GLY A 103 23.36 -14.39 -32.50
C GLY A 103 23.80 -15.52 -33.44
N SER A 104 23.98 -15.24 -34.73
CA SER A 104 24.50 -16.20 -35.73
C SER A 104 25.74 -15.64 -36.44
N PRO A 105 26.95 -15.80 -35.88
CA PRO A 105 28.17 -15.31 -36.51
C PRO A 105 28.39 -15.98 -37.89
N GLY A 106 28.58 -15.18 -38.94
CA GLY A 106 28.78 -15.67 -40.31
C GLY A 106 27.51 -15.83 -41.14
N GLU A 107 26.32 -15.69 -40.53
CA GLU A 107 25.05 -15.63 -41.26
C GLU A 107 24.69 -14.18 -41.58
N TYR A 108 24.29 -13.95 -42.84
CA TYR A 108 23.90 -12.65 -43.34
C TYR A 108 22.51 -12.73 -43.97
N LEU A 109 21.68 -11.74 -43.64
CA LEU A 109 20.39 -11.52 -44.27
C LEU A 109 20.61 -10.78 -45.60
N THR A 110 20.30 -11.45 -46.70
CA THR A 110 20.34 -10.88 -48.05
C THR A 110 18.95 -10.81 -48.63
N TYR A 111 18.67 -9.78 -49.44
CA TYR A 111 17.41 -9.70 -50.16
C TYR A 111 17.27 -10.88 -51.13
N GLN A 112 16.24 -11.69 -50.95
CA GLN A 112 15.83 -12.70 -51.93
C GLN A 112 14.53 -12.21 -52.55
N GLY A 113 14.62 -11.67 -53.76
CA GLY A 113 13.42 -11.35 -54.55
C GLY A 113 12.73 -12.67 -54.90
N ASN A 114 11.51 -12.88 -54.43
CA ASN A 114 10.67 -13.93 -54.97
C ASN A 114 10.26 -13.52 -56.39
N GLU A 115 10.70 -14.27 -57.39
CA GLU A 115 10.15 -14.26 -58.76
C GLU A 115 8.72 -14.83 -58.79
#